data_AF-A0A7I8ENQ4-F1
#
_entry.id   AF-A0A7I8ENQ4-F1
#
_cell.length_a   1.000
_cell.length_b   1.000
_cell.length_c   1.000
_cell.angle_alpha   90.00
_cell.angle_beta   90.00
_cell.angle_gamma   90.00
#
_symmetry.space_group_name_H-M   'P 1'
#
loop_
_entity.id
_entity.type
_entity.pdbx_description
1 polymer ?
#
loop_
_entity_poly.entity_id
_entity_poly.type
_entity_poly.pdbx_seq_one_letter_code
_entity_poly.pdbx_strand_id
1 'polypeptide(L)'
;MVNTYPDLSVRSVTSPRLRGLTVVILVILTAQFLLGMAVNLFVTIPSNHPGANPPEYFSGVFQSVKWAVTSASSPLLLLLHASLGLMLVVLTIALLLAAIVARKGGWIVVASIGLIGVLGAGFNGGSFLNYNQDFSSMLMSVGFILAMVTYSLGLARGK
;
A
#
# COMPACT_ATOMS: atom_id res chain seq x y z
N MET A 1 -49.29 -4.66 31.76
CA MET A 1 -48.40 -5.06 30.64
C MET A 1 -47.51 -3.88 30.29
N VAL A 2 -46.25 -3.87 30.72
CA VAL A 2 -45.19 -3.07 30.09
C VAL A 2 -43.95 -3.97 30.11
N ASN A 3 -43.52 -4.38 28.93
CA ASN A 3 -42.38 -5.26 28.75
C ASN A 3 -41.15 -4.37 28.57
N THR A 4 -40.43 -4.10 29.66
CA THR A 4 -39.14 -3.41 29.61
C THR A 4 -38.04 -4.41 29.30
N TYR A 5 -37.75 -4.61 28.01
CA TYR A 5 -36.46 -5.14 27.62
C TYR A 5 -35.50 -3.96 27.41
N PRO A 6 -34.37 -3.90 28.14
CA PRO A 6 -33.33 -2.95 27.82
C PRO A 6 -32.84 -3.25 26.40
N ASP A 7 -32.79 -2.23 25.55
CA ASP A 7 -32.09 -2.25 24.27
C ASP A 7 -30.64 -2.67 24.56
N LEU A 8 -30.36 -3.96 24.37
CA LEU A 8 -29.03 -4.50 24.38
C LEU A 8 -28.36 -3.98 23.11
N SER A 9 -27.82 -2.77 23.23
CA SER A 9 -26.98 -2.10 22.24
C SER A 9 -26.13 -3.14 21.52
N VAL A 10 -26.48 -3.41 20.26
CA VAL A 10 -25.70 -4.27 19.37
C VAL A 10 -24.42 -3.51 19.09
N ARG A 11 -23.45 -3.59 20.01
CA ARG A 11 -22.09 -3.14 19.76
C ARG A 11 -21.55 -4.01 18.63
N SER A 12 -21.58 -3.43 17.43
CA SER A 12 -21.06 -4.00 16.17
C SER A 12 -19.63 -4.51 16.40
N VAL A 13 -19.48 -5.81 16.66
CA VAL A 13 -18.19 -6.52 16.87
C VAL A 13 -17.31 -6.51 15.59
N THR A 14 -17.80 -5.90 14.51
CA THR A 14 -17.18 -5.83 13.18
C THR A 14 -16.32 -4.58 12.92
N SER A 15 -16.27 -3.58 13.82
CA SER A 15 -15.39 -2.41 13.67
C SER A 15 -13.93 -2.60 14.15
N PRO A 16 -13.61 -3.41 15.19
CA PRO A 16 -12.24 -3.48 15.70
C PRO A 16 -11.24 -4.13 14.75
N ARG A 17 -11.67 -5.15 13.98
CA ARG A 17 -10.79 -5.87 13.03
C ARG A 17 -10.38 -5.00 11.84
N LEU A 18 -11.32 -4.26 11.23
CA LEU A 18 -11.02 -3.33 10.14
C LEU A 18 -10.10 -2.21 10.61
N ARG A 19 -10.36 -1.67 11.82
CA ARG A 19 -9.51 -0.65 12.44
C ARG A 19 -8.11 -1.18 12.74
N GLY A 20 -8.00 -2.37 13.34
CA GLY A 20 -6.72 -3.02 13.62
C GLY A 20 -5.90 -3.25 12.36
N LEU A 21 -6.50 -3.80 11.30
CA LEU A 21 -5.84 -3.98 10.01
C LEU A 21 -5.42 -2.65 9.38
N THR A 22 -6.25 -1.61 9.50
CA THR A 22 -5.90 -0.26 9.01
C THR A 22 -4.72 0.35 9.77
N VAL A 23 -4.63 0.14 11.09
CA VAL A 23 -3.46 0.56 11.90
C VAL A 23 -2.20 -0.17 11.42
N VAL A 24 -2.28 -1.48 11.20
CA VAL A 24 -1.16 -2.27 10.66
C VAL A 24 -0.72 -1.72 9.30
N ILE A 25 -1.67 -1.44 8.40
CA ILE A 25 -1.41 -0.85 7.08
C ILE A 25 -0.71 0.52 7.21
N LEU A 26 -1.16 1.40 8.12
CA LEU A 26 -0.51 2.70 8.34
C LEU A 26 0.91 2.60 8.90
N VAL A 27 1.14 1.66 9.82
CA VAL A 27 2.49 1.38 10.35
C VAL A 27 3.40 0.89 9.22
N ILE A 28 2.93 -0.04 8.39
CA ILE A 28 3.68 -0.55 7.24
C ILE A 28 3.91 0.54 6.19
N LEU A 29 2.91 1.39 5.90
CA LEU A 29 3.07 2.55 5.02
C LEU A 29 4.15 3.50 5.52
N THR A 30 4.18 3.77 6.83
CA THR A 30 5.21 4.61 7.45
C THR A 30 6.60 4.00 7.29
N ALA A 31 6.74 2.69 7.56
CA ALA A 31 7.99 1.97 7.30
C ALA A 31 8.36 2.01 5.81
N GLN A 32 7.38 1.90 4.91
CA GLN A 32 7.60 1.95 3.47
C GLN A 32 8.11 3.30 3.00
N PHE A 33 7.61 4.39 3.57
CA PHE A 33 8.10 5.73 3.27
C PHE A 33 9.58 5.86 3.66
N LEU A 34 9.94 5.44 4.87
CA LEU A 34 11.33 5.52 5.33
C LEU A 34 12.27 4.64 4.49
N LEU A 35 11.87 3.40 4.18
CA LEU A 35 12.64 2.52 3.30
C LEU A 35 12.74 3.08 1.88
N GLY A 36 11.65 3.61 1.33
CA GLY A 36 11.64 4.22 0.01
C GLY A 36 12.55 5.44 -0.08
N MET A 37 12.55 6.29 0.94
CA MET A 37 13.49 7.41 1.05
C MET A 37 14.93 6.92 1.14
N ALA A 38 15.20 5.87 1.92
CA ALA A 38 16.55 5.30 2.02
C ALA A 38 17.02 4.72 0.67
N VAL A 39 16.14 4.03 -0.07
CA VAL A 39 16.44 3.55 -1.42
C VAL A 39 16.71 4.72 -2.37
N ASN A 40 15.83 5.73 -2.39
CA ASN A 40 15.95 6.87 -3.31
C ASN A 40 17.20 7.73 -3.06
N LEU A 41 17.70 7.78 -1.82
CA LEU A 41 18.83 8.64 -1.44
C LEU A 41 20.17 7.92 -1.35
N PHE A 42 20.19 6.62 -1.04
CA PHE A 42 21.42 5.91 -0.67
C PHE A 42 21.69 4.63 -1.48
N VAL A 43 20.75 4.20 -2.34
CA VAL A 43 20.91 2.97 -3.12
C VAL A 43 21.14 3.30 -4.58
N THR A 44 22.27 2.84 -5.11
CA THR A 44 22.51 2.85 -6.56
C THR A 44 21.84 1.64 -7.19
N ILE A 45 20.83 1.88 -8.03
CA ILE A 45 20.16 0.83 -8.79
C ILE A 45 20.97 0.59 -10.08
N PRO A 46 21.38 -0.66 -10.38
CA PRO A 46 22.11 -0.95 -11.61
C PRO A 46 21.30 -0.55 -12.84
N SER A 47 21.92 0.13 -13.81
CA SER A 47 21.24 0.54 -15.06
C SER A 47 20.90 -0.63 -15.99
N ASN A 48 21.45 -1.81 -15.71
CA ASN A 48 21.18 -3.04 -16.45
C ASN A 48 20.72 -4.14 -15.47
N HIS A 49 19.41 -4.39 -15.47
CA HIS A 49 18.77 -5.50 -14.80
C HIS A 49 17.55 -5.97 -15.61
N PRO A 50 17.00 -7.17 -15.34
CA PRO A 50 15.76 -7.61 -15.97
C PRO A 50 14.65 -6.56 -15.81
N GLY A 51 14.09 -6.10 -16.93
CA GLY A 51 13.03 -5.08 -16.96
C GLY A 51 13.52 -3.62 -17.09
N ALA A 52 14.83 -3.36 -17.04
CA ALA A 52 15.39 -2.02 -17.27
C ALA A 52 15.26 -1.57 -18.73
N ASN A 53 15.08 -0.27 -18.95
CA ASN A 53 15.00 0.39 -20.26
C ASN A 53 14.00 -0.25 -21.26
N PRO A 54 12.75 -0.56 -20.87
CA PRO A 54 11.81 -1.13 -21.81
C PRO A 54 11.28 -0.03 -22.75
N PRO A 55 10.75 -0.37 -23.94
CA PRO A 55 10.40 0.61 -24.97
C PRO A 55 9.24 1.54 -24.55
N GLU A 56 8.38 1.08 -23.64
CA GLU A 56 7.21 1.84 -23.16
C GLU A 56 7.27 2.04 -21.64
N TYR A 57 6.89 3.22 -21.15
CA TYR A 57 6.94 3.61 -19.73
C TYR A 57 6.29 2.59 -18.78
N PHE A 58 5.26 1.89 -19.26
CA PHE A 58 4.45 0.94 -18.50
C PHE A 58 4.89 -0.52 -18.67
N SER A 59 5.77 -0.81 -19.63
CA SER A 59 6.29 -2.15 -19.88
C SER A 59 7.46 -2.47 -18.91
N GLY A 60 7.81 -3.74 -18.71
CA GLY A 60 8.96 -4.15 -17.88
C GLY A 60 8.76 -4.12 -16.35
N VAL A 61 7.75 -3.42 -15.82
CA VAL A 61 7.50 -3.28 -14.36
C VAL A 61 7.46 -4.64 -13.65
N PHE A 62 6.76 -5.62 -14.20
CA PHE A 62 6.69 -6.95 -13.61
C PHE A 62 8.07 -7.62 -13.50
N GLN A 63 8.91 -7.50 -14.53
CA GLN A 63 10.25 -8.11 -14.52
C GLN A 63 11.18 -7.37 -13.56
N SER A 64 11.10 -6.04 -13.49
CA SER A 64 11.88 -5.21 -12.58
C SER A 64 11.52 -5.48 -11.11
N VAL A 65 10.23 -5.56 -10.79
CA VAL A 65 9.78 -5.90 -9.43
C VAL A 65 10.17 -7.34 -9.08
N LYS A 66 10.00 -8.29 -10.01
CA LYS A 66 10.44 -9.68 -9.81
C LYS A 66 11.94 -9.74 -9.54
N TRP A 67 12.76 -9.03 -10.31
CA TRP A 67 14.20 -8.94 -10.10
C TRP A 67 14.50 -8.37 -8.70
N ALA A 68 13.88 -7.25 -8.33
CA ALA A 68 14.11 -6.57 -7.07
C ALA A 68 13.88 -7.47 -5.85
N VAL A 69 12.90 -8.39 -5.91
CA VAL A 69 12.53 -9.26 -4.78
C VAL A 69 13.12 -10.66 -4.82
N THR A 70 13.65 -11.11 -5.97
CA THR A 70 14.15 -12.50 -6.10
C THR A 70 15.63 -12.63 -6.39
N SER A 71 16.28 -11.57 -6.88
CA SER A 71 17.67 -11.65 -7.31
C SER A 71 18.63 -11.34 -6.16
N ALA A 72 19.64 -12.19 -5.99
CA ALA A 72 20.70 -11.99 -4.99
C ALA A 72 21.56 -10.74 -5.27
N SER A 73 21.53 -10.23 -6.51
CA SER A 73 22.19 -8.98 -6.91
C SER A 73 21.38 -7.72 -6.60
N SER A 74 20.14 -7.85 -6.11
CA SER A 74 19.32 -6.71 -5.69
C SER A 74 19.88 -6.12 -4.38
N PRO A 75 20.08 -4.79 -4.29
CA PRO A 75 20.45 -4.14 -3.04
C PRO A 75 19.47 -4.49 -1.91
N LEU A 76 19.98 -4.77 -0.70
CA LEU A 76 19.16 -5.25 0.41
C LEU A 76 17.98 -4.32 0.75
N LEU A 77 18.22 -3.01 0.80
CA LEU A 77 17.17 -2.03 1.07
C LEU A 77 16.08 -2.02 -0.01
N LEU A 78 16.46 -2.19 -1.28
CA LEU A 78 15.52 -2.29 -2.39
C LEU A 78 14.68 -3.57 -2.28
N LEU A 79 15.32 -4.71 -1.98
CA LEU A 79 14.62 -5.97 -1.76
C LEU A 79 13.58 -5.85 -0.63
N LEU A 80 13.96 -5.27 0.50
CA LEU A 80 13.07 -5.05 1.63
C LEU A 80 11.91 -4.11 1.26
N HIS A 81 12.21 -2.98 0.60
CA HIS A 81 11.22 -2.02 0.16
C HIS A 81 10.21 -2.63 -0.83
N ALA A 82 10.69 -3.32 -1.86
CA ALA A 82 9.84 -3.94 -2.87
C ALA A 82 8.99 -5.08 -2.27
N SER A 83 9.59 -5.92 -1.40
CA SER A 83 8.87 -7.02 -0.74
C SER A 83 7.78 -6.50 0.21
N LEU A 84 8.10 -5.48 1.01
CA LEU A 84 7.15 -4.85 1.91
C LEU A 84 6.03 -4.14 1.14
N GLY A 85 6.34 -3.53 0.00
CA GLY A 85 5.37 -2.95 -0.92
C GLY A 85 4.38 -3.99 -1.48
N LEU A 86 4.86 -5.15 -1.92
CA LEU A 86 3.99 -6.24 -2.38
C LEU A 86 3.10 -6.78 -1.26
N MET A 87 3.65 -6.95 -0.06
CA MET A 87 2.86 -7.34 1.12
C MET A 87 1.77 -6.32 1.43
N LEU A 88 2.06 -5.03 1.29
CA LEU A 88 1.10 -3.94 1.51
C LEU A 88 -0.04 -3.98 0.49
N VAL A 89 0.21 -4.33 -0.77
CA VAL A 89 -0.84 -4.56 -1.78
C VAL A 89 -1.78 -5.67 -1.31
N VAL A 90 -1.23 -6.80 -0.83
CA VAL A 90 -2.06 -7.91 -0.33
C VAL A 90 -2.91 -7.49 0.87
N LEU A 91 -2.33 -6.75 1.83
CA LEU A 91 -3.06 -6.28 3.01
C LEU A 91 -4.18 -5.29 2.68
N THR A 92 -3.96 -4.40 1.72
CA THR A 92 -4.96 -3.41 1.31
C THR A 92 -6.11 -4.05 0.52
N ILE A 93 -5.82 -5.08 -0.29
CA ILE A 93 -6.85 -5.94 -0.90
C ILE A 93 -7.63 -6.67 0.20
N ALA A 94 -6.95 -7.27 1.18
CA ALA A 94 -7.60 -7.96 2.29
C ALA A 94 -8.52 -7.03 3.10
N LEU A 95 -8.12 -5.77 3.31
CA LEU A 95 -8.96 -4.75 3.96
C LEU A 95 -10.21 -4.44 3.13
N LEU A 96 -10.07 -4.28 1.81
CA LEU A 96 -11.21 -4.05 0.92
C LEU A 96 -12.19 -5.23 0.94
N LEU A 97 -11.69 -6.46 0.81
CA LEU A 97 -12.50 -7.66 0.88
C LEU A 97 -13.22 -7.78 2.23
N ALA A 98 -12.51 -7.54 3.34
CA ALA A 98 -13.11 -7.55 4.67
C ALA A 98 -14.21 -6.48 4.82
N ALA A 99 -14.03 -5.28 4.25
CA ALA A 99 -15.04 -4.24 4.25
C ALA A 99 -16.29 -4.60 3.41
N ILE A 100 -16.09 -5.25 2.26
CA ILE A 100 -17.16 -5.77 1.40
C ILE A 100 -17.96 -6.85 2.12
N VAL A 101 -17.27 -7.85 2.69
CA VAL A 101 -17.91 -8.95 3.43
C VAL A 101 -18.68 -8.41 4.65
N ALA A 102 -18.13 -7.43 5.36
CA ALA A 102 -18.80 -6.76 6.47
C ALA A 102 -19.91 -5.78 6.04
N ARG A 103 -20.08 -5.55 4.72
CA ARG A 103 -21.06 -4.64 4.12
C ARG A 103 -21.00 -3.22 4.69
N LYS A 104 -19.79 -2.73 5.00
CA LYS A 104 -19.58 -1.40 5.59
C LYS A 104 -19.22 -0.39 4.49
N GLY A 105 -20.23 0.24 3.89
CA GLY A 105 -20.06 1.17 2.76
C GLY A 105 -18.97 2.22 2.94
N GLY A 106 -18.90 2.88 4.10
CA GLY A 106 -17.84 3.85 4.39
C GLY A 106 -16.43 3.24 4.37
N TRP A 107 -16.26 2.03 4.89
CA TRP A 107 -14.99 1.30 4.85
C TRP A 107 -14.64 0.80 3.45
N ILE A 108 -15.64 0.46 2.62
CA ILE A 108 -15.41 0.09 1.21
C ILE A 108 -14.80 1.29 0.47
N VAL A 109 -15.37 2.49 0.62
CA VAL A 109 -14.84 3.70 -0.02
C VAL A 109 -13.40 4.00 0.44
N VAL A 110 -13.15 3.96 1.75
CA VAL A 110 -11.80 4.15 2.33
C VAL A 110 -10.82 3.12 1.78
N ALA A 111 -11.20 1.84 1.78
CA ALA A 111 -10.33 0.77 1.32
C ALA A 111 -10.04 0.86 -0.19
N SER A 112 -11.03 1.22 -1.01
CA SER A 112 -10.87 1.40 -2.45
C SER A 112 -9.93 2.56 -2.79
N ILE A 113 -10.14 3.75 -2.22
CA ILE A 113 -9.30 4.91 -2.50
C ILE A 113 -7.87 4.67 -1.99
N GLY A 114 -7.72 4.06 -0.82
CA GLY A 114 -6.41 3.71 -0.27
C GLY A 114 -5.66 2.69 -1.12
N LEU A 115 -6.38 1.66 -1.63
CA LEU A 115 -5.81 0.67 -2.54
C LEU A 115 -5.35 1.30 -3.86
N ILE A 116 -6.13 2.24 -4.42
CA ILE A 116 -5.72 3.00 -5.61
C ILE A 116 -4.42 3.77 -5.34
N GLY A 117 -4.30 4.40 -4.17
CA GLY A 117 -3.06 5.08 -3.76
C GLY A 117 -1.86 4.12 -3.67
N VAL A 118 -2.04 2.95 -3.05
CA VAL A 118 -0.98 1.93 -2.93
C VAL A 118 -0.58 1.34 -4.29
N LEU A 119 -1.56 1.03 -5.16
CA LEU A 119 -1.28 0.55 -6.51
C LEU A 119 -0.57 1.59 -7.35
N GLY A 120 -1.02 2.86 -7.28
CA GLY A 120 -0.35 3.98 -7.92
C GLY A 120 1.09 4.14 -7.45
N ALA A 121 1.33 4.02 -6.13
CA ALA A 121 2.67 4.08 -5.57
C ALA A 121 3.55 2.91 -6.06
N GLY A 122 3.07 1.67 -5.96
CA GLY A 122 3.81 0.49 -6.38
C GLY A 122 4.11 0.47 -7.89
N PHE A 123 3.16 0.90 -8.70
CA PHE A 123 3.35 1.04 -10.14
C PHE A 123 4.47 2.03 -10.47
N ASN A 124 4.44 3.21 -9.85
CA ASN A 124 5.48 4.23 -10.06
C ASN A 124 6.84 3.82 -9.48
N GLY A 125 6.89 3.06 -8.38
CA GLY A 125 8.13 2.44 -7.90
C GLY A 125 8.70 1.43 -8.89
N GLY A 126 7.85 0.66 -9.56
CA GLY A 126 8.24 -0.21 -10.67
C GLY A 126 8.80 0.57 -11.87
N SER A 127 8.17 1.68 -12.24
CA SER A 127 8.70 2.58 -13.27
C SER A 127 10.02 3.23 -12.85
N PHE A 128 10.22 3.53 -11.56
CA PHE A 128 11.51 4.01 -11.05
C PHE A 128 12.63 2.99 -11.28
N LEU A 129 12.35 1.69 -11.11
CA LEU A 129 13.32 0.65 -11.45
C LEU A 129 13.63 0.62 -12.96
N ASN A 130 12.64 0.85 -13.81
CA ASN A 130 12.85 0.80 -15.25
C ASN A 130 13.72 1.94 -15.79
N TYR A 131 13.59 3.15 -15.21
CA TYR A 131 14.12 4.39 -15.79
C TYR A 131 15.03 5.20 -14.86
N ASN A 132 15.01 4.93 -13.56
CA ASN A 132 15.74 5.66 -12.51
C ASN A 132 15.50 7.19 -12.56
N GLN A 133 14.24 7.60 -12.78
CA GLN A 133 13.82 8.99 -12.94
C GLN A 133 13.10 9.53 -11.70
N ASP A 134 13.47 10.71 -11.23
CA ASP A 134 12.88 11.37 -10.05
C ASP A 134 11.36 11.61 -10.19
N PHE A 135 10.88 11.78 -11.43
CA PHE A 135 9.45 11.92 -11.72
C PHE A 135 8.64 10.71 -11.23
N SER A 136 9.17 9.49 -11.39
CA SER A 136 8.52 8.27 -10.90
C SER A 136 8.47 8.26 -9.36
N SER A 137 9.55 8.69 -8.70
CA SER A 137 9.59 8.82 -7.23
C SER A 137 8.60 9.87 -6.71
N MET A 138 8.43 11.00 -7.41
CA MET A 138 7.42 12.00 -7.07
C MET A 138 6.01 11.41 -7.15
N LEU A 139 5.65 10.75 -8.26
CA LEU A 139 4.32 10.12 -8.39
C LEU A 139 4.10 9.00 -7.37
N MET A 140 5.14 8.25 -7.03
CA MET A 140 5.09 7.26 -5.95
C MET A 140 4.75 7.92 -4.61
N SER A 141 5.37 9.05 -4.28
CA SER A 141 5.08 9.81 -3.05
C SER A 141 3.63 10.34 -3.02
N VAL A 142 3.08 10.75 -4.17
CA VAL A 142 1.68 11.20 -4.27
C VAL A 142 0.72 10.04 -3.99
N GLY A 143 0.96 8.86 -4.58
CA GLY A 143 0.17 7.66 -4.30
C GLY A 143 0.25 7.25 -2.82
N PHE A 144 1.44 7.33 -2.23
CA PHE A 144 1.65 7.10 -0.80
C PHE A 144 0.84 8.07 0.08
N ILE A 145 0.90 9.37 -0.19
CA ILE A 145 0.15 10.39 0.57
C ILE A 145 -1.35 10.14 0.45
N LEU A 146 -1.84 9.83 -0.76
CA LEU A 146 -3.25 9.49 -0.97
C LEU A 146 -3.68 8.30 -0.09
N ALA A 147 -2.88 7.22 -0.06
CA ALA A 147 -3.15 6.06 0.78
C ALA A 147 -3.12 6.42 2.28
N MET A 148 -2.06 7.10 2.72
CA MET A 148 -1.88 7.52 4.13
C MET A 148 -3.03 8.36 4.63
N VAL A 149 -3.40 9.41 3.90
CA VAL A 149 -4.49 10.32 4.28
C VAL A 149 -5.81 9.57 4.31
N THR A 150 -6.10 8.76 3.29
CA THR A 150 -7.36 8.02 3.19
C THR A 150 -7.54 7.05 4.36
N TYR A 151 -6.54 6.23 4.67
CA TYR A 151 -6.61 5.27 5.78
C TYR A 151 -6.66 5.97 7.15
N SER A 152 -5.94 7.08 7.31
CA SER A 152 -5.99 7.89 8.53
C SER A 152 -7.37 8.50 8.77
N LEU A 153 -8.00 9.04 7.72
CA LEU A 153 -9.37 9.56 7.80
C LEU A 153 -10.40 8.47 8.09
N GLY A 154 -10.21 7.27 7.51
CA GLY A 154 -11.05 6.11 7.81
C GLY A 154 -11.01 5.72 9.29
N LEU A 155 -9.82 5.73 9.90
CA LEU A 155 -9.66 5.49 11.34
C LEU A 155 -10.25 6.59 12.22
N ALA A 156 -10.09 7.85 11.81
CA ALA A 156 -10.58 9.01 12.56
C ALA A 156 -12.12 9.07 12.59
N ARG A 157 -12.77 8.76 11.45
CA ARG A 157 -14.24 8.74 11.31
C ARG A 157 -14.91 7.50 11.86
N GLY A 158 -14.14 6.44 12.13
CA GLY A 158 -14.65 5.17 12.66
C GLY A 158 -14.80 5.13 14.19
N LYS A 159 -14.57 6.24 14.88
CA LYS A 159 -14.90 6.44 16.31
C LYS A 159 -16.38 6.74 16.47
#